data_AF-A3P943-F1
#
_entry.id   AF-A3P943-F1
#
_cell.length_a   1.000
_cell.length_b   1.000
_cell.length_c   1.000
_cell.angle_alpha   90.00
_cell.angle_beta   90.00
_cell.angle_gamma   90.00
#
_symmetry.space_group_name_H-M   'P 1'
#
loop_
_entity.id
_entity.type
_entity.pdbx_description
1 polymer ?
#
loop_
_entity_poly.entity_id
_entity_poly.type
_entity_poly.pdbx_seq_one_letter_code
_entity_poly.pdbx_strand_id
1 'polypeptide(L)'
;MLFCVHAAVAASAPLGQDEAVPGHFVIGPGAGDTHSHAAFPGTPHDLVKVSAHVRVTEAIDKGLNFFAIQVNFPNKTWAHGGLQLVRGKYQMNWGGLVNRGGGSTDYRVENPVSDLQLMQNGPNSERSAPYAWKAGKEYVLTIERGRQVTLPPGEYVFIGNGPKVAVAEARTMWEWRFTLKPADGEGPVQVSTLYDAADRIGSFYIWNECGYGSCGNGQSATWSMPEYARIGAAGGNVRAQALKRF
;
A
#
# COMPACT_ATOMS: atom_id res chain seq x y z
N MET A 1 47.12 -52.67 8.45
CA MET A 1 45.81 -52.18 7.95
C MET A 1 45.74 -50.69 8.22
N LEU A 2 45.92 -49.87 7.19
CA LEU A 2 45.83 -48.41 7.27
C LEU A 2 44.52 -48.02 6.56
N PHE A 3 43.53 -47.54 7.31
CA PHE A 3 42.28 -47.06 6.74
C PHE A 3 42.47 -45.58 6.34
N CYS A 4 42.55 -45.31 5.04
CA CYS A 4 42.43 -43.97 4.47
C CYS A 4 40.94 -43.58 4.44
N VAL A 5 40.53 -42.65 5.29
CA VAL A 5 39.23 -41.99 5.20
C VAL A 5 39.35 -40.88 4.16
N HIS A 6 38.68 -41.05 3.02
CA HIS A 6 38.47 -39.97 2.05
C HIS A 6 37.50 -38.96 2.66
N ALA A 7 38.01 -37.78 3.03
CA ALA A 7 37.18 -36.62 3.29
C ALA A 7 36.64 -36.10 1.95
N ALA A 8 35.37 -36.37 1.67
CA ALA A 8 34.64 -35.73 0.58
C ALA A 8 34.53 -34.24 0.91
N VAL A 9 35.24 -33.40 0.13
CA VAL A 9 35.03 -31.96 0.13
C VAL A 9 33.66 -31.73 -0.50
N ALA A 10 32.66 -31.46 0.33
CA ALA A 10 31.37 -30.98 -0.13
C ALA A 10 31.61 -29.63 -0.82
N ALA A 11 31.42 -29.59 -2.14
CA ALA A 11 31.36 -28.36 -2.89
C ALA A 11 30.27 -27.48 -2.29
N SER A 12 30.67 -26.35 -1.72
CA SER A 12 29.74 -25.31 -1.32
C SER A 12 28.98 -24.85 -2.57
N ALA A 13 27.66 -25.00 -2.55
CA ALA A 13 26.80 -24.34 -3.52
C ALA A 13 27.14 -22.83 -3.49
N PRO A 14 27.26 -22.17 -4.65
CA PRO A 14 27.55 -20.75 -4.67
C PRO A 14 26.41 -20.03 -3.96
N LEU A 15 26.78 -19.17 -3.00
CA LEU A 15 25.88 -18.18 -2.40
C LEU A 15 25.16 -17.48 -3.55
N GLY A 16 23.83 -17.42 -3.43
CA GLY A 16 22.92 -17.00 -4.49
C GLY A 16 23.41 -15.75 -5.19
N GLN A 17 23.42 -15.79 -6.52
CA GLN A 17 23.63 -14.61 -7.34
C GLN A 17 22.59 -13.57 -6.94
N ASP A 18 23.04 -12.34 -6.70
CA ASP A 18 22.16 -11.18 -6.57
C ASP A 18 21.33 -11.09 -7.86
N GLU A 19 20.08 -11.53 -7.79
CA GLU A 19 19.14 -11.41 -8.90
C GLU A 19 19.00 -9.91 -9.19
N ALA A 20 19.38 -9.48 -10.40
CA ALA A 20 19.31 -8.08 -10.78
C ALA A 20 17.89 -7.56 -10.54
N VAL A 21 17.77 -6.45 -9.82
CA VAL A 21 16.49 -5.86 -9.42
C VAL A 21 15.61 -5.67 -10.66
N PRO A 22 14.47 -6.39 -10.76
CA PRO A 22 13.74 -6.42 -12.01
C PRO A 22 13.14 -5.04 -12.31
N GLY A 23 13.08 -4.66 -13.59
CA GLY A 23 12.39 -3.44 -14.05
C GLY A 23 10.96 -3.37 -13.51
N HIS A 24 10.27 -4.51 -13.62
CA HIS A 24 8.90 -4.73 -13.18
C HIS A 24 8.76 -6.11 -12.56
N PHE A 25 7.76 -6.28 -11.71
CA PHE A 25 7.37 -7.57 -11.16
C PHE A 25 5.86 -7.76 -11.25
N VAL A 26 5.40 -9.00 -11.11
CA VAL A 26 3.98 -9.33 -11.14
C VAL A 26 3.54 -9.86 -9.77
N ILE A 27 2.27 -9.65 -9.45
CA ILE A 27 1.55 -10.27 -8.34
C ILE A 27 0.22 -10.81 -8.88
N GLY A 28 -0.19 -11.97 -8.41
CA GLY A 28 -1.54 -12.50 -8.58
C GLY A 28 -1.64 -13.69 -9.54
N PRO A 29 -2.59 -14.62 -9.27
CA PRO A 29 -2.63 -15.94 -9.88
C PRO A 29 -2.86 -15.93 -11.40
N GLY A 30 -3.50 -14.89 -11.95
CA GLY A 30 -3.71 -14.79 -13.41
C GLY A 30 -2.41 -14.69 -14.22
N ALA A 31 -1.31 -14.34 -13.57
CA ALA A 31 0.01 -14.28 -14.19
C ALA A 31 0.98 -15.36 -13.69
N GLY A 32 0.46 -16.42 -13.05
CA GLY A 32 1.26 -17.52 -12.54
C GLY A 32 2.01 -17.24 -11.24
N ASP A 33 1.73 -16.11 -10.57
CA ASP A 33 2.27 -15.80 -9.25
C ASP A 33 1.22 -16.05 -8.16
N THR A 34 1.45 -17.03 -7.30
CA THR A 34 0.50 -17.39 -6.24
C THR A 34 0.47 -16.37 -5.09
N HIS A 35 1.45 -15.47 -5.03
CA HIS A 35 1.54 -14.46 -4.00
C HIS A 35 0.53 -13.33 -4.24
N SER A 36 0.13 -12.70 -3.16
CA SER A 36 -0.77 -11.55 -3.18
C SER A 36 -0.10 -10.27 -2.69
N HIS A 37 1.11 -10.38 -2.12
CA HIS A 37 1.83 -9.30 -1.51
C HIS A 37 3.29 -9.24 -1.95
N ALA A 38 3.85 -8.05 -1.84
CA ALA A 38 5.24 -7.71 -2.03
C ALA A 38 5.71 -6.76 -0.94
N ALA A 39 6.77 -7.14 -0.24
CA ALA A 39 7.53 -6.29 0.67
C ALA A 39 8.86 -5.87 0.03
N PHE A 40 9.41 -4.76 0.50
CA PHE A 40 10.64 -4.18 -0.02
C PHE A 40 11.69 -4.08 1.09
N PRO A 41 12.38 -5.19 1.41
CA PRO A 41 13.39 -5.20 2.46
C PRO A 41 14.54 -4.25 2.13
N GLY A 42 15.19 -3.71 3.16
CA GLY A 42 16.29 -2.75 3.02
C GLY A 42 15.84 -1.31 2.73
N THR A 43 14.52 -1.05 2.62
CA THR A 43 14.00 0.32 2.60
C THR A 43 14.07 0.93 4.01
N PRO A 44 14.46 2.21 4.15
CA PRO A 44 14.56 2.84 5.46
C PRO A 44 13.18 3.17 6.06
N HIS A 45 13.14 3.46 7.36
CA HIS A 45 11.90 3.66 8.13
C HIS A 45 11.51 5.14 8.30
N ASP A 46 12.07 6.03 7.49
CA ASP A 46 11.91 7.49 7.56
C ASP A 46 11.40 8.09 6.24
N LEU A 47 10.49 7.37 5.57
CA LEU A 47 10.00 7.75 4.26
C LEU A 47 8.90 8.80 4.38
N VAL A 48 8.86 9.73 3.42
CA VAL A 48 7.81 10.75 3.27
C VAL A 48 7.02 10.59 1.98
N LYS A 49 7.49 9.72 1.09
CA LYS A 49 6.87 9.46 -0.20
C LYS A 49 7.15 8.02 -0.62
N VAL A 50 6.15 7.38 -1.21
CA VAL A 50 6.26 6.10 -1.91
C VAL A 50 5.44 6.19 -3.20
N SER A 51 5.99 5.74 -4.32
CA SER A 51 5.28 5.66 -5.59
C SER A 51 5.61 4.40 -6.36
N ALA A 52 4.64 3.88 -7.09
CA ALA A 52 4.83 2.75 -8.00
C ALA A 52 3.92 2.88 -9.22
N HIS A 53 4.38 2.35 -10.35
CA HIS A 53 3.54 2.14 -11.52
C HIS A 53 2.77 0.83 -11.34
N VAL A 54 1.51 0.83 -11.78
CA VAL A 54 0.64 -0.34 -11.82
C VAL A 54 -0.02 -0.46 -13.18
N ARG A 55 -0.01 -1.67 -13.73
CA ARG A 55 -0.82 -2.06 -14.88
C ARG A 55 -1.64 -3.27 -14.49
N VAL A 56 -2.93 -3.05 -14.27
CA VAL A 56 -3.86 -4.15 -14.00
C VAL A 56 -4.02 -4.96 -15.27
N THR A 57 -3.56 -6.20 -15.26
CA THR A 57 -3.63 -7.10 -16.42
C THR A 57 -4.97 -7.83 -16.43
N GLU A 58 -5.42 -8.28 -15.27
CA GLU A 58 -6.70 -8.97 -15.11
C GLU A 58 -7.38 -8.54 -13.81
N ALA A 59 -8.66 -8.19 -13.92
CA ALA A 59 -9.53 -7.94 -12.78
C ALA A 59 -10.83 -8.71 -12.97
N ILE A 60 -11.31 -9.31 -11.90
CA ILE A 60 -12.47 -10.20 -11.95
C ILE A 60 -13.72 -9.38 -11.69
N ASP A 61 -14.71 -9.46 -12.57
CA ASP A 61 -15.98 -8.75 -12.43
C ASP A 61 -16.92 -9.40 -11.39
N LYS A 62 -16.34 -9.83 -10.27
CA LYS A 62 -17.01 -10.38 -9.10
C LYS A 62 -16.18 -10.08 -7.87
N GLY A 63 -16.86 -9.77 -6.77
CA GLY A 63 -16.22 -9.54 -5.48
C GLY A 63 -15.46 -8.21 -5.41
N LEU A 64 -14.32 -8.23 -4.71
CA LEU A 64 -13.39 -7.11 -4.52
C LEU A 64 -12.06 -7.43 -5.20
N ASN A 65 -11.60 -6.56 -6.09
CA ASN A 65 -10.22 -6.54 -6.57
C ASN A 65 -9.64 -5.20 -6.14
N PHE A 66 -8.51 -5.21 -5.44
CA PHE A 66 -7.86 -3.99 -5.00
C PHE A 66 -6.35 -4.06 -5.18
N PHE A 67 -5.84 -3.22 -6.07
CA PHE A 67 -4.44 -3.16 -6.46
C PHE A 67 -3.81 -1.93 -5.81
N ALA A 68 -3.10 -2.12 -4.70
CA ALA A 68 -2.78 -1.02 -3.80
C ALA A 68 -1.33 -1.00 -3.32
N ILE A 69 -0.86 0.20 -3.00
CA ILE A 69 0.27 0.44 -2.10
C ILE A 69 -0.31 0.57 -0.70
N GLN A 70 0.18 -0.23 0.24
CA GLN A 70 -0.05 -0.05 1.66
C GLN A 70 1.17 0.59 2.31
N VAL A 71 0.96 1.55 3.21
CA VAL A 71 1.96 2.15 4.08
C VAL A 71 1.62 1.84 5.53
N ASN A 72 2.64 1.51 6.31
CA ASN A 72 2.53 1.31 7.74
C ASN A 72 3.30 2.41 8.45
N PHE A 73 2.64 3.05 9.41
CA PHE A 73 3.19 4.16 10.17
C PHE A 73 3.76 3.67 11.51
N PRO A 74 4.78 4.37 12.07
CA PRO A 74 5.39 4.00 13.35
C PRO A 74 4.44 3.99 14.57
N ASN A 75 3.31 4.71 14.51
CA ASN A 75 2.28 4.79 15.55
C ASN A 75 1.26 3.63 15.50
N LYS A 76 1.60 2.53 14.81
CA LYS A 76 0.73 1.35 14.63
C LYS A 76 -0.55 1.64 13.85
N THR A 77 -0.56 2.66 13.00
CA THR A 77 -1.60 2.79 11.97
C THR A 77 -1.07 2.29 10.64
N TRP A 78 -1.98 2.03 9.71
CA TRP A 78 -1.65 1.72 8.33
C TRP A 78 -2.71 2.29 7.42
N ALA A 79 -2.34 2.58 6.18
CA ALA A 79 -3.27 3.00 5.14
C ALA A 79 -2.90 2.38 3.81
N HIS A 80 -3.87 2.16 2.94
CA HIS A 80 -3.64 1.65 1.61
C HIS A 80 -4.41 2.41 0.54
N GLY A 81 -3.77 2.58 -0.61
CA GLY A 81 -4.26 3.40 -1.71
C GLY A 81 -4.09 2.70 -3.05
N GLY A 82 -5.13 2.67 -3.86
CA GLY A 82 -5.09 1.91 -5.11
C GLY A 82 -6.31 1.98 -6.01
N LEU A 83 -6.22 1.17 -7.08
CA LEU A 83 -7.30 0.92 -8.03
C LEU A 83 -8.19 -0.19 -7.50
N GLN A 84 -9.49 0.06 -7.43
CA GLN A 84 -10.46 -0.88 -6.88
C GLN A 84 -11.59 -1.17 -7.88
N LEU A 85 -11.91 -2.46 -8.05
CA LEU A 85 -13.14 -2.94 -8.69
C LEU A 85 -13.92 -3.70 -7.64
N VAL A 86 -15.07 -3.16 -7.23
CA VAL A 86 -15.92 -3.79 -6.22
C VAL A 86 -17.37 -3.79 -6.68
N ARG A 87 -17.95 -4.99 -6.85
CA ARG A 87 -19.35 -5.16 -7.31
C ARG A 87 -19.66 -4.33 -8.58
N GLY A 88 -18.78 -4.41 -9.60
CA GLY A 88 -18.91 -3.68 -10.86
C GLY A 88 -18.57 -2.18 -10.80
N LYS A 89 -18.18 -1.65 -9.63
CA LYS A 89 -17.83 -0.24 -9.46
C LYS A 89 -16.32 -0.04 -9.55
N TYR A 90 -15.91 0.73 -10.55
CA TYR A 90 -14.54 1.18 -10.72
C TYR A 90 -14.30 2.44 -9.88
N GLN A 91 -13.37 2.36 -8.95
CA GLN A 91 -13.07 3.44 -8.03
C GLN A 91 -11.59 3.48 -7.66
N MET A 92 -11.19 4.64 -7.14
CA MET A 92 -9.98 4.80 -6.37
C MET A 92 -10.34 4.59 -4.90
N ASN A 93 -9.47 3.93 -4.14
CA ASN A 93 -9.58 3.90 -2.69
C ASN A 93 -8.32 4.47 -2.02
N TRP A 94 -8.49 5.21 -0.92
CA TRP A 94 -7.43 5.64 -0.02
C TRP A 94 -7.97 5.72 1.41
N GLY A 95 -7.58 4.80 2.28
CA GLY A 95 -8.02 4.81 3.67
C GLY A 95 -7.12 3.97 4.57
N GLY A 96 -7.31 4.08 5.87
CA GLY A 96 -6.48 3.40 6.86
C GLY A 96 -7.17 3.15 8.19
N LEU A 97 -6.49 2.36 9.02
CA LEU A 97 -6.94 1.86 10.31
C LEU A 97 -5.79 1.79 11.31
N VAL A 98 -6.13 1.59 12.58
CA VAL A 98 -5.18 1.23 13.63
C VAL A 98 -4.97 -0.29 13.61
N ASN A 99 -3.70 -0.71 13.59
CA ASN A 99 -3.29 -2.11 13.61
C ASN A 99 -3.58 -2.74 14.98
N ARG A 100 -4.37 -3.80 14.97
CA ARG A 100 -4.78 -4.62 16.12
C ARG A 100 -4.50 -6.11 15.92
N GLY A 101 -3.54 -6.44 15.07
CA GLY A 101 -3.21 -7.81 14.70
C GLY A 101 -3.30 -8.07 13.20
N GLY A 102 -3.70 -7.08 12.40
CA GLY A 102 -3.71 -7.13 10.95
C GLY A 102 -4.94 -7.82 10.36
N GLY A 103 -5.12 -7.66 9.05
CA GLY A 103 -6.19 -8.28 8.29
C GLY A 103 -7.57 -7.86 8.78
N SER A 104 -8.51 -8.82 8.85
CA SER A 104 -9.90 -8.53 9.25
C SER A 104 -10.07 -8.06 10.70
N THR A 105 -9.06 -8.29 11.55
CA THR A 105 -9.12 -7.89 12.96
C THR A 105 -9.18 -6.38 13.09
N ASP A 106 -8.39 -5.65 12.31
CA ASP A 106 -8.30 -4.20 12.37
C ASP A 106 -9.65 -3.50 12.11
N TYR A 107 -10.51 -4.14 11.33
CA TYR A 107 -11.89 -3.69 11.02
C TYR A 107 -12.95 -4.10 12.06
N ARG A 108 -12.68 -5.13 12.87
CA ARG A 108 -13.67 -5.70 13.81
C ARG A 108 -13.54 -5.16 15.23
N VAL A 109 -12.35 -4.72 15.60
CA VAL A 109 -12.02 -4.21 16.95
C VAL A 109 -11.69 -2.72 16.93
N GLU A 110 -12.22 -1.99 15.95
CA GLU A 110 -12.13 -0.54 15.87
C GLU A 110 -12.55 0.12 17.20
N ASN A 111 -11.82 1.15 17.62
CA ASN A 111 -12.23 2.01 18.72
C ASN A 111 -12.18 3.45 18.21
N PRO A 112 -13.28 3.93 17.59
CA PRO A 112 -13.33 5.22 16.93
C PRO A 112 -12.78 6.40 17.76
N VAL A 113 -13.05 6.45 19.07
CA VAL A 113 -12.57 7.54 19.95
C VAL A 113 -11.05 7.55 20.05
N SER A 114 -10.43 6.40 20.31
CA SER A 114 -8.97 6.30 20.41
C SER A 114 -8.29 6.39 19.05
N ASP A 115 -8.92 5.84 18.01
CA ASP A 115 -8.32 5.70 16.70
C ASP A 115 -8.25 7.05 15.99
N LEU A 116 -9.24 7.90 16.22
CA LEU A 116 -9.18 9.30 15.83
C LEU A 116 -8.01 10.05 16.49
N GLN A 117 -7.45 9.61 17.62
CA GLN A 117 -6.22 10.26 18.12
C GLN A 117 -5.00 9.99 17.24
N LEU A 118 -5.04 8.94 16.42
CA LEU A 118 -3.92 8.50 15.60
C LEU A 118 -4.12 8.80 14.11
N MET A 119 -5.33 8.59 13.58
CA MET A 119 -5.63 8.74 12.17
C MET A 119 -7.06 9.27 11.94
N GLN A 120 -7.21 10.13 10.94
CA GLN A 120 -8.50 10.61 10.42
C GLN A 120 -8.58 10.31 8.92
N ASN A 121 -9.49 9.43 8.54
CA ASN A 121 -9.81 9.19 7.13
C ASN A 121 -10.54 10.40 6.51
N GLY A 122 -10.37 10.61 5.21
CA GLY A 122 -11.18 11.55 4.44
C GLY A 122 -12.65 11.13 4.33
N PRO A 123 -13.53 12.05 3.88
CA PRO A 123 -14.94 11.71 3.64
C PRO A 123 -15.08 10.64 2.56
N ASN A 124 -16.19 9.90 2.56
CA ASN A 124 -16.36 8.77 1.62
C ASN A 124 -16.27 9.19 0.14
N SER A 125 -16.65 10.42 -0.19
CA SER A 125 -16.54 11.01 -1.54
C SER A 125 -15.09 11.13 -2.02
N GLU A 126 -14.13 11.24 -1.11
CA GLU A 126 -12.69 11.28 -1.42
C GLU A 126 -12.03 9.92 -1.21
N ARG A 127 -12.40 9.23 -0.12
CA ARG A 127 -11.84 7.93 0.27
C ARG A 127 -12.13 6.83 -0.75
N SER A 128 -13.32 6.84 -1.35
CA SER A 128 -13.79 5.83 -2.32
C SER A 128 -14.35 6.53 -3.57
N ALA A 129 -13.57 7.43 -4.16
CA ALA A 129 -13.98 8.24 -5.29
C ALA A 129 -14.15 7.40 -6.57
N PRO A 130 -15.24 7.58 -7.34
CA PRO A 130 -15.38 6.97 -8.67
C PRO A 130 -14.17 7.32 -9.55
N TYR A 131 -13.58 6.30 -10.17
CA TYR A 131 -12.43 6.45 -11.05
C TYR A 131 -12.45 5.32 -12.08
N ALA A 132 -12.78 5.64 -13.33
CA ALA A 132 -12.97 4.68 -14.41
C ALA A 132 -11.63 4.21 -15.01
N TRP A 133 -10.83 3.52 -14.21
CA TRP A 133 -9.60 2.89 -14.68
C TRP A 133 -9.89 1.74 -15.64
N LYS A 134 -8.89 1.38 -16.44
CA LYS A 134 -8.96 0.36 -17.50
C LYS A 134 -7.85 -0.65 -17.33
N ALA A 135 -8.17 -1.94 -17.49
CA ALA A 135 -7.16 -2.98 -17.60
C ALA A 135 -6.23 -2.71 -18.80
N GLY A 136 -4.97 -3.12 -18.68
CA GLY A 136 -3.91 -2.88 -19.67
C GLY A 136 -3.35 -1.45 -19.69
N LYS A 137 -4.06 -0.45 -19.15
CA LYS A 137 -3.53 0.92 -18.98
C LYS A 137 -2.67 1.01 -17.72
N GLU A 138 -1.58 1.77 -17.82
CA GLU A 138 -0.65 1.99 -16.71
C GLU A 138 -1.01 3.28 -15.94
N TYR A 139 -0.90 3.20 -14.62
CA TYR A 139 -1.14 4.29 -13.70
C TYR A 139 0.04 4.43 -12.74
N VAL A 140 0.24 5.65 -12.23
CA VAL A 140 1.17 5.92 -11.15
C VAL A 140 0.36 6.15 -9.88
N LEU A 141 0.67 5.36 -8.87
CA LEU A 141 0.16 5.50 -7.51
C LEU A 141 1.22 6.22 -6.68
N THR A 142 0.86 7.26 -5.94
CA THR A 142 1.80 8.00 -5.07
C THR A 142 1.15 8.29 -3.73
N ILE A 143 1.82 7.92 -2.65
CA ILE A 143 1.48 8.34 -1.27
C ILE A 143 2.57 9.31 -0.83
N GLU A 144 2.18 10.51 -0.41
CA GLU A 144 3.13 11.57 -0.05
C GLU A 144 2.65 12.37 1.17
N ARG A 145 3.59 12.67 2.07
CA ARG A 145 3.38 13.53 3.23
C ARG A 145 3.21 14.97 2.76
N GLY A 146 2.08 15.58 3.12
CA GLY A 146 1.80 16.99 2.94
C GLY A 146 2.26 17.81 4.14
N ARG A 147 1.51 18.88 4.42
CA ARG A 147 1.76 19.77 5.56
C ARG A 147 1.19 19.17 6.85
N GLN A 148 1.68 19.70 7.96
CA GLN A 148 1.04 19.50 9.25
C GLN A 148 -0.21 20.40 9.35
N VAL A 149 -1.27 19.88 9.95
CA VAL A 149 -2.54 20.57 10.18
C VAL A 149 -2.99 20.38 11.62
N THR A 150 -3.78 21.31 12.13
CA THR A 150 -4.48 21.17 13.41
C THR A 150 -5.96 20.97 13.15
N LEU A 151 -6.47 19.81 13.52
CA LEU A 151 -7.89 19.49 13.49
C LEU A 151 -8.51 19.96 14.82
N PRO A 152 -9.54 20.83 14.81
CA PRO A 152 -10.15 21.33 16.04
C PRO A 152 -10.91 20.22 16.81
N PRO A 153 -11.27 20.43 18.08
CA PRO A 153 -12.27 19.61 18.75
C PRO A 153 -13.59 19.61 17.98
N GLY A 154 -14.40 18.56 18.14
CA GLY A 154 -15.73 18.49 17.54
C GLY A 154 -16.16 17.07 17.16
N GLU A 155 -17.24 16.99 16.40
CA GLU A 155 -17.79 15.74 15.89
C GLU A 155 -17.11 15.33 14.58
N TYR A 156 -16.53 14.13 14.56
CA TYR A 156 -15.85 13.58 13.39
C TYR A 156 -16.48 12.26 12.97
N VAL A 157 -16.56 12.03 11.66
CA VAL A 157 -16.87 10.69 11.13
C VAL A 157 -15.59 9.87 11.17
N PHE A 158 -15.63 8.70 11.82
CA PHE A 158 -14.45 7.85 11.97
C PHE A 158 -13.88 7.43 10.62
N ILE A 159 -14.73 6.87 9.76
CA ILE A 159 -14.35 6.40 8.42
C ILE A 159 -15.55 6.38 7.49
N GLY A 160 -15.44 6.97 6.29
CA GLY A 160 -16.49 6.91 5.27
C GLY A 160 -17.85 7.45 5.76
N ASN A 161 -18.83 6.55 5.92
CA ASN A 161 -20.17 6.84 6.48
C ASN A 161 -20.36 6.20 7.87
N GLY A 162 -19.26 5.93 8.57
CA GLY A 162 -19.24 5.29 9.89
C GLY A 162 -19.77 6.18 11.02
N PRO A 163 -19.58 5.77 12.28
CA PRO A 163 -20.09 6.51 13.42
C PRO A 163 -19.48 7.91 13.51
N LYS A 164 -20.29 8.86 13.98
CA LYS A 164 -19.83 10.16 14.44
C LYS A 164 -19.35 10.04 15.88
N VAL A 165 -18.22 10.67 16.16
CA VAL A 165 -17.55 10.61 17.46
C VAL A 165 -17.07 11.99 17.87
N ALA A 166 -17.38 12.35 19.11
CA ALA A 166 -16.87 13.53 19.77
C ALA A 166 -15.36 13.39 20.03
N VAL A 167 -14.58 14.32 19.52
CA VAL A 167 -13.18 14.51 19.86
C VAL A 167 -13.05 15.75 20.72
N ALA A 168 -12.61 15.58 21.98
CA ALA A 168 -12.60 16.63 22.98
C ALA A 168 -11.46 17.66 22.78
N GLU A 169 -10.35 17.24 22.18
CA GLU A 169 -9.13 18.05 22.08
C GLU A 169 -8.71 18.27 20.63
N ALA A 170 -8.01 19.38 20.38
CA ALA A 170 -7.41 19.63 19.08
C ALA A 170 -6.29 18.61 18.82
N ARG A 171 -6.19 18.11 17.58
CA ARG A 171 -5.17 17.13 17.18
C ARG A 171 -4.29 17.73 16.11
N THR A 172 -2.98 17.65 16.29
CA THR A 172 -2.02 18.03 15.25
C THR A 172 -1.60 16.78 14.47
N MET A 173 -1.84 16.78 13.16
CA MET A 173 -1.64 15.62 12.29
C MET A 173 -0.93 16.03 11.00
N TRP A 174 -0.36 15.06 10.30
CA TRP A 174 0.21 15.22 8.97
C TRP A 174 -0.80 14.83 7.91
N GLU A 175 -0.93 15.65 6.87
CA GLU A 175 -1.61 15.26 5.64
C GLU A 175 -0.84 14.12 4.98
N TRP A 176 -1.55 13.07 4.56
CA TRP A 176 -1.03 12.01 3.69
C TRP A 176 -1.91 11.92 2.46
N ARG A 177 -1.35 12.34 1.33
CA ARG A 177 -2.04 12.46 0.05
C ARG A 177 -1.77 11.22 -0.77
N PHE A 178 -2.84 10.56 -1.19
CA PHE A 178 -2.79 9.58 -2.25
C PHE A 178 -3.14 10.23 -3.58
N THR A 179 -2.25 10.12 -4.55
CA THR A 179 -2.45 10.57 -5.92
C THR A 179 -2.46 9.38 -6.85
N LEU A 180 -3.51 9.29 -7.66
CA LEU A 180 -3.65 8.36 -8.76
C LEU A 180 -3.70 9.15 -10.06
N LYS A 181 -2.82 8.80 -11.01
CA LYS A 181 -2.84 9.39 -12.35
C LYS A 181 -2.47 8.37 -13.44
N PRO A 182 -2.94 8.54 -14.67
CA PRO A 182 -2.42 7.82 -15.83
C PRO A 182 -0.91 8.06 -16.01
N ALA A 183 -0.16 7.00 -16.32
CA ALA A 183 1.29 7.10 -16.53
C ALA A 183 1.66 7.82 -17.84
N ASP A 184 0.76 7.77 -18.84
CA ASP A 184 0.86 8.50 -20.11
C ASP A 184 0.54 10.00 -19.98
N GLY A 185 0.06 10.45 -18.82
CA GLY A 185 -0.39 11.83 -18.59
C GLY A 185 -1.77 12.15 -19.19
N GLU A 186 -2.42 11.18 -19.84
CA GLU A 186 -3.72 11.36 -20.49
C GLU A 186 -4.86 10.83 -19.61
N GLY A 187 -5.61 11.76 -19.02
CA GLY A 187 -6.83 11.46 -18.26
C GLY A 187 -6.88 12.17 -16.90
N PRO A 188 -7.88 11.82 -16.06
CA PRO A 188 -8.09 12.50 -14.78
C PRO A 188 -6.97 12.16 -13.79
N VAL A 189 -6.51 13.18 -13.06
CA VAL A 189 -5.72 12.99 -11.84
C VAL A 189 -6.68 13.03 -10.66
N GLN A 190 -6.65 12.00 -9.82
CA GLN A 190 -7.44 11.93 -8.61
C GLN A 190 -6.52 12.03 -7.40
N VAL A 191 -6.90 12.87 -6.44
CA VAL A 191 -6.21 12.99 -5.14
C VAL A 191 -7.21 12.70 -4.04
N SER A 192 -6.75 12.01 -2.99
CA SER A 192 -7.49 11.80 -1.74
C SER A 192 -6.55 12.00 -0.57
N THR A 193 -7.08 12.53 0.53
CA THR A 193 -6.27 12.85 1.71
C THR A 193 -6.79 12.09 2.92
N LEU A 194 -5.86 11.58 3.72
CA LEU A 194 -6.11 11.21 5.11
C LEU A 194 -5.12 11.97 5.99
N TYR A 195 -5.36 11.97 7.29
CA TYR A 195 -4.48 12.60 8.27
C TYR A 195 -3.99 11.55 9.25
N ASP A 196 -2.71 11.59 9.57
CA ASP A 196 -2.10 10.67 10.55
C ASP A 196 -1.17 11.43 11.48
N ALA A 197 -1.11 11.04 12.75
CA ALA A 197 -0.21 11.64 13.74
C ALA A 197 1.28 11.36 13.44
N ALA A 198 1.59 10.31 12.69
CA ALA A 198 2.95 9.98 12.27
C ALA A 198 3.44 10.91 11.14
N ASP A 199 4.69 11.34 11.27
CA ASP A 199 5.38 12.19 10.32
C ASP A 199 6.14 11.42 9.24
N ARG A 200 6.12 10.09 9.26
CA ARG A 200 6.86 9.23 8.33
C ARG A 200 6.22 7.87 8.17
N ILE A 201 6.49 7.24 7.04
CA ILE A 201 6.18 5.84 6.76
C ILE A 201 7.34 4.99 7.29
N GLY A 202 7.00 3.98 8.09
CA GLY A 202 7.95 3.02 8.64
C GLY A 202 8.19 1.85 7.68
N SER A 203 7.17 1.39 6.96
CA SER A 203 7.32 0.39 5.90
C SER A 203 6.19 0.50 4.90
N PHE A 204 6.34 -0.12 3.74
CA PHE A 204 5.28 -0.20 2.75
C PHE A 204 5.28 -1.56 2.04
N TYR A 205 4.12 -1.89 1.48
CA TYR A 205 3.86 -3.11 0.76
C TYR A 205 3.09 -2.77 -0.52
N ILE A 206 3.23 -3.62 -1.52
CA ILE A 206 2.31 -3.67 -2.65
C ILE A 206 1.49 -4.93 -2.50
N TRP A 207 0.19 -4.84 -2.74
CA TRP A 207 -0.67 -6.02 -2.68
C TRP A 207 -1.79 -5.99 -3.71
N ASN A 208 -2.22 -7.19 -4.12
CA ASN A 208 -3.44 -7.40 -4.88
C ASN A 208 -4.42 -8.07 -3.92
N GLU A 209 -5.21 -7.27 -3.21
CA GLU A 209 -6.23 -7.75 -2.30
C GLU A 209 -7.40 -8.32 -3.11
N CYS A 210 -7.88 -9.47 -2.65
CA CYS A 210 -9.08 -10.13 -3.15
C CYS A 210 -10.06 -10.28 -1.99
N GLY A 211 -11.35 -10.23 -2.27
CA GLY A 211 -12.40 -10.36 -1.27
C GLY A 211 -13.75 -10.65 -1.90
N TYR A 212 -14.73 -11.01 -1.07
CA TYR A 212 -16.11 -11.25 -1.51
C TYR A 212 -16.22 -12.21 -2.71
N GLY A 213 -15.37 -13.24 -2.74
CA GLY A 213 -15.38 -14.30 -3.75
C GLY A 213 -14.55 -14.04 -5.00
N SER A 214 -13.69 -13.02 -5.05
CA SER A 214 -12.71 -12.83 -6.14
C SER A 214 -11.43 -13.64 -5.99
N CYS A 215 -11.12 -14.10 -4.77
CA CYS A 215 -9.87 -14.82 -4.49
C CYS A 215 -9.70 -16.10 -5.30
N GLY A 216 -8.49 -16.30 -5.83
CA GLY A 216 -8.14 -17.48 -6.65
C GLY A 216 -8.67 -17.43 -8.09
N ASN A 217 -9.42 -16.41 -8.49
CA ASN A 217 -10.06 -16.36 -9.80
C ASN A 217 -9.25 -15.62 -10.87
N GLY A 218 -7.93 -15.46 -10.71
CA GLY A 218 -7.08 -14.93 -11.79
C GLY A 218 -6.77 -13.44 -11.76
N GLN A 219 -7.12 -12.68 -10.70
CA GLN A 219 -6.68 -11.27 -10.65
C GLN A 219 -5.15 -11.15 -10.76
N SER A 220 -4.66 -10.17 -11.51
CA SER A 220 -3.22 -9.95 -11.69
C SER A 220 -2.90 -8.50 -12.06
N ALA A 221 -1.70 -8.07 -11.67
CA ALA A 221 -1.16 -6.77 -12.08
C ALA A 221 0.36 -6.81 -12.17
N THR A 222 0.89 -6.06 -13.14
CA THR A 222 2.31 -5.75 -13.25
C THR A 222 2.61 -4.45 -12.51
N TRP A 223 3.71 -4.42 -11.79
CA TRP A 223 4.14 -3.33 -10.94
C TRP A 223 5.57 -2.92 -11.27
N SER A 224 5.89 -1.62 -11.22
CA SER A 224 7.31 -1.22 -11.16
C SER A 224 7.86 -1.46 -9.75
N MET A 225 9.17 -1.62 -9.64
CA MET A 225 9.82 -1.46 -8.34
C MET A 225 9.50 -0.06 -7.78
N PRO A 226 9.07 0.06 -6.52
CA PRO A 226 8.66 1.34 -5.97
C PRO A 226 9.83 2.30 -5.84
N GLU A 227 9.53 3.58 -5.98
CA GLU A 227 10.43 4.65 -5.62
C GLU A 227 9.96 5.32 -4.33
N TYR A 228 10.90 5.81 -3.52
CA TYR A 228 10.59 6.46 -2.25
C TYR A 228 11.47 7.69 -2.01
N ALA A 229 10.99 8.62 -1.19
CA ALA A 229 11.79 9.75 -0.70
C ALA A 229 11.82 9.75 0.83
N ARG A 230 12.91 10.27 1.40
CA ARG A 230 13.18 10.30 2.85
C ARG A 230 13.09 11.72 3.41
N ILE A 231 12.85 11.83 4.71
CA ILE A 231 12.99 13.11 5.43
C ILE A 231 14.40 13.67 5.22
N GLY A 232 14.50 14.94 4.81
CA GLY A 232 15.78 15.65 4.74
C GLY A 232 16.74 15.23 3.63
N ALA A 233 16.35 14.31 2.74
CA ALA A 233 17.15 13.96 1.57
C ALA A 233 17.16 15.12 0.55
N ALA A 234 18.35 15.45 0.02
CA ALA A 234 18.61 16.62 -0.84
C ALA A 234 18.01 16.55 -2.27
N GLY A 235 16.91 15.82 -2.46
CA GLY A 235 16.18 15.76 -3.73
C GLY A 235 16.52 14.52 -4.54
N GLY A 236 15.64 13.52 -4.48
CA GLY A 236 15.68 12.36 -5.36
C GLY A 236 14.79 11.25 -4.82
N ASN A 237 13.95 10.70 -5.67
CA ASN A 237 13.33 9.42 -5.36
C ASN A 237 14.41 8.34 -5.48
N VAL A 238 14.49 7.46 -4.49
CA VAL A 238 15.35 6.27 -4.49
C VAL A 238 14.50 5.07 -4.84
N ARG A 239 14.96 4.27 -5.81
CA ARG A 239 14.29 3.03 -6.19
C ARG A 239 14.58 1.94 -5.15
N ALA A 240 13.56 1.18 -4.77
CA ALA A 240 13.72 -0.02 -3.94
C ALA A 240 14.61 -1.06 -4.66
N GLN A 241 15.50 -1.69 -3.91
CA GLN A 241 16.56 -2.56 -4.44
C GLN A 241 16.30 -4.05 -4.19
N ALA A 242 15.24 -4.39 -3.46
CA ALA A 242 14.92 -5.77 -3.16
C ALA A 242 13.40 -5.94 -3.04
N LEU A 243 12.94 -7.15 -3.35
CA LEU A 243 11.54 -7.56 -3.31
C LEU A 243 11.45 -8.91 -2.61
N LYS A 244 10.46 -9.06 -1.72
CA LYS A 244 10.05 -10.34 -1.15
C LYS A 244 8.55 -10.52 -1.31
N ARG A 245 8.12 -11.58 -1.98
CA ARG A 245 6.71 -11.91 -2.17
C ARG A 245 6.17 -12.80 -1.05
N PHE A 246 4.88 -12.70 -0.76
CA PHE A 246 4.17 -13.54 0.22
C PHE A 246 2.65 -13.55 0.02
#